data_AF-A0A6I3JE83-F1
#
_entry.id   AF-A0A6I3JE83-F1
#
_cell.length_a   1.000
_cell.length_b   1.000
_cell.length_c   1.000
_cell.angle_alpha   90.00
_cell.angle_beta   90.00
_cell.angle_gamma   90.00
#
_symmetry.space_group_name_H-M   'P 1'
#
loop_
_entity.id
_entity.type
_entity.pdbx_description
1 polymer ?
#
loop_
_entity_poly.entity_id
_entity_poly.type
_entity_poly.pdbx_seq_one_letter_code
_entity_poly.pdbx_strand_id
1 'polypeptide(L)'
;MDLDEAARMARGLLDEHGLRDWTVVFDRAKRRAGICRPAQRQIGLSGPLTALHDEAEVRDTVLHEVAHALVGPRHGHDAVWRATAVRIGCSGRRCSDPDAPAIEGDWVGTCPGGHRITRHRRPTRPGSCTRCSRTFSREHLLTWTHRGTVVPMGEAYDAALRRILDAPDPGRSAAGAPAPAPRVGQRARIVAAGRYQGVVGTVLKRGRTRFHLRVRGQVLTVPFAMLEPLDRS
;
A
#
# COMPACT_ATOMS: atom_id res chain seq x y z
N MET A 1 -13.99 4.80 16.69
CA MET A 1 -14.16 5.29 18.08
C MET A 1 -13.59 6.70 18.19
N ASP A 2 -14.13 7.57 19.02
CA ASP A 2 -13.53 8.90 19.26
C ASP A 2 -12.18 8.78 20.00
N LEU A 3 -11.24 9.70 19.74
CA LEU A 3 -9.89 9.61 20.32
C LEU A 3 -9.86 9.88 21.82
N ASP A 4 -10.72 10.76 22.34
CA ASP A 4 -10.76 11.04 23.77
C ASP A 4 -11.38 9.87 24.52
N GLU A 5 -12.38 9.22 23.91
CA GLU A 5 -12.97 7.98 24.41
C GLU A 5 -11.93 6.86 24.44
N ALA A 6 -11.17 6.68 23.35
CA ALA A 6 -10.10 5.70 23.28
C ALA A 6 -8.99 5.97 24.31
N ALA A 7 -8.66 7.25 24.55
CA ALA A 7 -7.68 7.65 25.56
C ALA A 7 -8.15 7.27 26.98
N ARG A 8 -9.42 7.56 27.32
CA ARG A 8 -10.02 7.18 28.61
C ARG A 8 -10.04 5.68 28.81
N MET A 9 -10.48 4.93 27.79
CA MET A 9 -10.47 3.47 27.83
C MET A 9 -9.06 2.93 28.04
N ALA A 10 -8.09 3.41 27.25
CA ALA A 10 -6.73 2.92 27.31
C ALA A 10 -6.05 3.22 28.65
N ARG A 11 -6.32 4.40 29.22
CA ARG A 11 -5.89 4.74 30.58
C ARG A 11 -6.48 3.78 31.62
N GLY A 12 -7.79 3.54 31.56
CA GLY A 12 -8.46 2.61 32.47
C GLY A 12 -7.87 1.19 32.42
N LEU A 13 -7.59 0.68 31.22
CA LEU A 13 -6.96 -0.63 31.03
C LEU A 13 -5.53 -0.69 31.55
N LEU A 14 -4.72 0.35 31.34
CA LEU A 14 -3.39 0.42 31.94
C LEU A 14 -3.48 0.39 33.48
N ASP A 15 -4.43 1.13 34.07
CA ASP A 15 -4.61 1.18 35.53
C ASP A 15 -5.08 -0.16 36.10
N GLU A 16 -6.04 -0.81 35.43
CA GLU A 16 -6.55 -2.15 35.76
C GLU A 16 -5.41 -3.18 35.83
N HIS A 17 -4.44 -3.07 34.93
CA HIS A 17 -3.30 -4.00 34.85
C HIS A 17 -2.03 -3.50 35.56
N GLY A 18 -2.14 -2.47 36.41
CA GLY A 18 -1.05 -2.02 37.28
C GLY A 18 0.02 -1.15 36.59
N LEU A 19 -0.21 -0.70 35.35
CA LEU A 19 0.68 0.13 34.55
C LEU A 19 0.40 1.64 34.78
N ARG A 20 0.31 2.05 36.05
CA ARG A 20 -0.09 3.42 36.45
C ARG A 20 0.89 4.51 35.99
N ASP A 21 2.16 4.15 35.86
CA ASP A 21 3.24 5.02 35.41
C ASP A 21 3.49 4.97 33.90
N TRP A 22 2.65 4.23 33.16
CA TRP A 22 2.66 4.22 31.71
C TRP A 22 1.78 5.32 31.13
N THR A 23 2.04 5.75 29.90
CA THR A 23 1.21 6.75 29.21
C THR A 23 0.63 6.22 27.91
N VAL A 24 -0.54 6.74 27.53
CA VAL A 24 -1.15 6.51 26.20
C VAL A 24 -0.78 7.68 25.29
N VAL A 25 -0.31 7.38 24.08
CA VAL A 25 -0.01 8.39 23.07
C VAL A 25 -0.67 8.06 21.74
N PHE A 26 -0.96 9.07 20.93
CA PHE A 26 -1.45 8.87 19.57
C PHE A 26 -0.39 9.24 18.54
N ASP A 27 -0.29 8.45 17.49
CA ASP A 27 0.54 8.74 16.33
C ASP A 27 -0.26 8.71 15.03
N ARG A 28 0.41 9.01 13.91
CA ARG A 28 -0.19 9.05 12.56
C ARG A 28 0.13 7.81 11.73
N ALA A 29 0.47 6.68 12.35
CA ALA A 29 0.68 5.43 11.63
C ALA A 29 -0.59 5.06 10.87
N LYS A 30 -0.45 4.48 9.67
CA LYS A 30 -1.59 4.10 8.83
C LYS A 30 -1.70 2.61 8.55
N ARG A 31 -0.75 1.83 9.08
CA ARG A 31 -0.62 0.38 8.86
C ARG A 31 -0.44 -0.44 10.15
N ARG A 32 -0.33 0.24 11.29
CA ARG A 32 -0.08 -0.36 12.60
C ARG A 32 -1.04 0.29 13.57
N ALA A 33 -1.92 -0.49 14.18
CA ALA A 33 -2.95 0.01 15.09
C ALA A 33 -2.37 0.40 16.46
N GLY A 34 -1.50 -0.45 17.04
CA GLY A 34 -0.88 -0.27 18.36
C GLY A 34 0.64 -0.40 18.35
N ILE A 35 1.33 0.11 19.37
CA ILE A 35 2.75 -0.17 19.66
C ILE A 35 3.05 -0.03 21.15
N CYS A 36 3.79 -0.98 21.69
CA CYS A 36 4.37 -0.90 23.03
C CYS A 36 5.79 -0.33 22.96
N ARG A 37 6.08 0.65 23.83
CA ARG A 37 7.36 1.35 23.97
C ARG A 37 7.86 1.23 25.42
N PRO A 38 8.44 0.08 25.80
CA PRO A 38 8.77 -0.21 27.20
C PRO A 38 9.84 0.72 27.78
N ALA A 39 10.81 1.17 26.97
CA ALA A 39 11.84 2.10 27.42
C ALA A 39 11.26 3.46 27.87
N GLN A 40 10.17 3.90 27.26
CA GLN A 40 9.48 5.14 27.59
C GLN A 40 8.24 4.92 28.48
N ARG A 41 7.91 3.67 28.81
CA ARG A 41 6.66 3.27 29.46
C ARG A 41 5.43 3.83 28.75
N GLN A 42 5.31 3.58 27.44
CA GLN A 42 4.16 4.06 26.66
C GLN A 42 3.52 2.95 25.84
N ILE A 43 2.20 3.06 25.67
CA ILE A 43 1.51 2.42 24.56
C ILE A 43 1.07 3.51 23.57
N GLY A 44 1.24 3.25 22.28
CA GLY A 44 0.91 4.16 21.20
C GLY A 44 -0.20 3.61 20.33
N LEU A 45 -1.23 4.40 20.07
CA LEU A 45 -2.31 4.07 19.15
C LEU A 45 -2.21 4.91 17.87
N SER A 46 -2.57 4.33 16.73
CA SER A 46 -2.76 5.09 15.50
C SER A 46 -4.07 5.86 15.61
N GLY A 47 -4.02 7.19 15.76
CA GLY A 47 -5.23 8.01 15.75
C GLY A 47 -6.09 7.78 14.50
N PRO A 48 -5.51 7.78 13.28
CA PRO A 48 -6.25 7.49 12.07
C PRO A 48 -6.94 6.11 12.04
N LEU A 49 -6.33 5.06 12.58
CA LEU A 49 -6.96 3.72 12.62
C LEU A 49 -7.96 3.60 13.77
N THR A 50 -7.70 4.19 14.94
CA THR A 50 -8.65 4.23 16.07
C THR A 50 -9.98 4.88 15.68
N ALA A 51 -9.94 5.92 14.84
CA ALA A 51 -11.15 6.56 14.33
C ALA A 51 -12.00 5.65 13.43
N LEU A 52 -11.38 4.66 12.76
CA LEU A 52 -12.06 3.75 11.82
C LEU A 52 -12.64 2.50 12.47
N HIS A 53 -12.08 2.09 13.60
CA HIS A 53 -12.47 0.86 14.29
C HIS A 53 -13.56 1.11 15.34
N ASP A 54 -14.33 0.08 15.66
CA ASP A 54 -15.28 0.13 16.76
C ASP A 54 -14.57 0.04 18.13
N GLU A 55 -15.35 0.19 19.20
CA GLU A 55 -14.82 0.15 20.57
C GLU A 55 -14.12 -1.19 20.89
N ALA A 56 -14.68 -2.32 20.45
CA ALA A 56 -14.17 -3.65 20.77
C ALA A 56 -12.83 -3.91 20.09
N GLU A 57 -12.68 -3.49 18.83
CA GLU A 57 -11.44 -3.56 18.06
C GLU A 57 -10.34 -2.67 18.64
N VAL A 58 -10.69 -1.45 19.08
CA VAL A 58 -9.75 -0.55 19.76
C VAL A 58 -9.34 -1.12 21.11
N ARG A 59 -10.29 -1.66 21.88
CA ARG A 59 -10.04 -2.34 23.15
C ARG A 59 -9.06 -3.51 22.97
N ASP A 60 -9.27 -4.35 21.96
CA ASP A 60 -8.38 -5.48 21.67
C ASP A 60 -6.96 -5.00 21.33
N THR A 61 -6.85 -3.92 20.55
CA THR A 61 -5.55 -3.30 20.24
C THR A 61 -4.85 -2.77 21.49
N VAL A 62 -5.58 -2.12 22.40
CA VAL A 62 -5.00 -1.65 23.66
C VAL A 62 -4.51 -2.81 24.51
N LEU A 63 -5.34 -3.84 24.70
CA LEU A 63 -4.98 -5.02 25.49
C LEU A 63 -3.80 -5.77 24.87
N HIS A 64 -3.66 -5.78 23.54
CA HIS A 64 -2.48 -6.31 22.85
C HIS A 64 -1.19 -5.61 23.31
N GLU A 65 -1.19 -4.27 23.34
CA GLU A 65 -0.02 -3.49 23.74
C GLU A 65 0.23 -3.56 25.26
N VAL A 66 -0.83 -3.63 26.07
CA VAL A 66 -0.75 -3.90 27.51
C VAL A 66 -0.10 -5.27 27.77
N ALA A 67 -0.48 -6.31 27.03
CA ALA A 67 0.14 -7.62 27.15
C ALA A 67 1.65 -7.55 26.89
N HIS A 68 2.08 -6.81 25.86
CA HIS A 68 3.51 -6.56 25.61
C HIS A 68 4.20 -5.81 26.75
N ALA A 69 3.53 -4.81 27.35
CA ALA A 69 4.06 -4.08 28.50
C ALA A 69 4.27 -5.00 29.72
N LEU A 70 3.36 -5.95 29.95
CA LEU A 70 3.41 -6.89 31.07
C LEU A 70 4.48 -7.97 30.92
N VAL A 71 4.64 -8.55 29.72
CA VAL A 71 5.62 -9.62 29.50
C VAL A 71 7.04 -9.09 29.23
N GLY A 72 7.15 -7.86 28.75
CA GLY A 72 8.42 -7.22 28.46
C GLY A 72 9.02 -7.55 27.08
N PRO A 73 10.10 -6.85 26.68
CA PRO A 73 10.57 -6.78 25.29
C PRO A 73 11.22 -8.07 24.75
N ARG A 74 11.52 -9.05 25.61
CA ARG A 74 12.07 -10.35 25.19
C ARG A 74 11.00 -11.26 24.60
N HIS A 75 9.74 -10.97 24.88
CA HIS A 75 8.61 -11.74 24.41
C HIS A 75 7.94 -11.00 23.24
N GLY A 76 8.11 -11.55 22.03
CA GLY A 76 7.28 -11.20 20.89
C GLY A 76 5.87 -11.79 21.06
N HIS A 77 5.22 -12.20 19.98
CA HIS A 77 3.92 -12.89 20.06
C HIS A 77 4.05 -14.39 20.41
N ASP A 78 4.92 -14.74 21.35
CA ASP A 78 5.17 -16.13 21.78
C ASP A 78 4.05 -16.68 22.69
N ALA A 79 4.28 -17.87 23.25
CA ALA A 79 3.30 -18.52 24.12
C ALA A 79 3.05 -17.74 25.42
N VAL A 80 4.07 -17.08 25.98
CA VAL A 80 3.97 -16.28 27.21
C VAL A 80 3.15 -15.02 26.97
N TRP A 81 3.44 -14.33 25.87
CA TRP A 81 2.64 -13.18 25.44
C TRP A 81 1.19 -13.59 25.16
N ARG A 82 0.97 -14.66 24.39
CA ARG A 82 -0.39 -15.09 24.01
C ARG A 82 -1.21 -15.49 25.23
N ALA A 83 -0.62 -16.23 26.18
CA ALA A 83 -1.27 -16.59 27.42
C ALA A 83 -1.64 -15.33 28.24
N THR A 84 -0.75 -14.35 28.31
CA THR A 84 -1.02 -13.08 29.00
C THR A 84 -2.12 -12.28 28.30
N ALA A 85 -2.05 -12.15 26.97
CA ALA A 85 -3.03 -11.45 26.16
C ALA A 85 -4.44 -12.02 26.36
N VAL A 86 -4.61 -13.34 26.22
CA VAL A 86 -5.90 -14.01 26.43
C VAL A 86 -6.40 -13.83 27.86
N ARG A 87 -5.51 -13.95 28.85
CA ARG A 87 -5.86 -13.78 30.27
C ARG A 87 -6.42 -12.39 30.59
N ILE A 88 -5.92 -11.34 29.92
CA ILE A 88 -6.40 -9.96 30.12
C ILE A 88 -7.54 -9.57 29.16
N GLY A 89 -8.10 -10.53 28.43
CA GLY A 89 -9.25 -10.32 27.54
C GLY A 89 -8.90 -9.87 26.11
N CYS A 90 -7.63 -9.91 25.70
CA CYS A 90 -7.25 -9.77 24.29
C CYS A 90 -7.53 -11.07 23.52
N SER A 91 -7.88 -10.95 22.24
CA SER A 91 -8.06 -12.05 21.30
C SER A 91 -6.81 -12.93 21.12
N GLY A 92 -5.62 -12.38 21.42
CA GLY A 92 -4.32 -13.03 21.21
C GLY A 92 -3.97 -13.22 19.74
N ARG A 93 -4.68 -12.55 18.82
CA ARG A 93 -4.40 -12.56 17.38
C ARG A 93 -3.24 -11.62 17.07
N ARG A 94 -2.36 -12.03 16.15
CA ARG A 94 -1.16 -11.27 15.74
C ARG A 94 -1.45 -10.24 14.66
N CYS A 95 -2.38 -10.57 13.76
CA CYS A 95 -2.76 -9.73 12.63
C CYS A 95 -4.16 -9.19 12.90
N SER A 96 -4.34 -7.89 12.69
CA SER A 96 -5.65 -7.34 12.35
C SER A 96 -6.23 -8.15 11.18
N ASP A 97 -7.55 -8.33 11.20
CA ASP A 97 -8.27 -9.01 10.13
C ASP A 97 -7.85 -8.45 8.75
N PRO A 98 -7.57 -9.28 7.72
CA PRO A 98 -7.35 -8.79 6.37
C PRO A 98 -8.46 -7.86 5.85
N ASP A 99 -9.68 -8.05 6.35
CA ASP A 99 -10.86 -7.25 6.01
C ASP A 99 -11.05 -6.02 6.94
N ALA A 100 -10.16 -5.82 7.92
CA ALA A 100 -10.22 -4.66 8.81
C ALA A 100 -10.07 -3.34 8.03
N PRO A 101 -10.78 -2.26 8.45
CA PRO A 101 -10.69 -0.95 7.81
C PRO A 101 -9.25 -0.44 7.70
N ALA A 102 -8.69 -0.51 6.49
CA ALA A 102 -7.36 0.01 6.20
C ALA A 102 -7.47 1.44 5.65
N ILE A 103 -6.60 2.32 6.09
CA ILE A 103 -6.50 3.65 5.47
C ILE A 103 -5.95 3.46 4.07
N GLU A 104 -6.71 3.92 3.10
CA GLU A 104 -6.30 3.79 1.71
C GLU A 104 -5.10 4.70 1.40
N GLY A 105 -4.13 4.16 0.65
CA GLY A 105 -3.01 4.93 0.15
C GLY A 105 -3.40 5.80 -1.03
N ASP A 106 -3.00 7.08 -1.02
CA ASP A 106 -3.18 8.02 -2.15
C ASP A 106 -2.58 7.49 -3.47
N TRP A 107 -1.58 6.63 -3.41
CA TRP A 107 -0.95 6.01 -4.57
C TRP A 107 -1.52 4.62 -4.80
N VAL A 108 -2.14 4.43 -5.96
CA VAL A 108 -2.75 3.15 -6.34
C VAL A 108 -1.93 2.51 -7.45
N GLY A 109 -1.34 1.36 -7.15
CA GLY A 109 -0.59 0.53 -8.07
C GLY A 109 -1.48 -0.58 -8.59
N THR A 110 -1.58 -0.75 -9.90
CA THR A 110 -2.35 -1.86 -10.47
C THR A 110 -1.50 -2.61 -11.50
N CYS A 111 -1.65 -3.93 -11.52
CA CYS A 111 -0.88 -4.80 -12.41
C CYS A 111 -1.69 -5.24 -13.65
N PRO A 112 -1.01 -5.84 -14.65
CA PRO A 112 -1.64 -6.49 -15.81
C PRO A 112 -2.65 -7.61 -15.46
N GLY A 113 -2.52 -8.28 -14.32
CA GLY A 113 -3.51 -9.26 -13.84
C GLY A 113 -4.75 -8.65 -13.18
N GLY A 114 -4.85 -7.31 -13.08
CA GLY A 114 -5.97 -6.63 -12.41
C GLY A 114 -5.79 -6.44 -10.90
N HIS A 115 -4.77 -7.04 -10.29
CA HIS A 115 -4.50 -6.86 -8.86
C HIS A 115 -4.14 -5.40 -8.55
N ARG A 116 -4.75 -4.90 -7.46
CA ARG A 116 -4.58 -3.55 -6.94
C ARG A 116 -3.79 -3.59 -5.63
N ILE A 117 -2.89 -2.63 -5.46
CA ILE A 117 -2.15 -2.35 -4.23
C ILE A 117 -2.16 -0.84 -3.97
N THR A 118 -2.05 -0.43 -2.71
CA THR A 118 -2.03 0.98 -2.34
C THR A 118 -0.77 1.35 -1.56
N ARG A 119 -0.33 2.60 -1.67
CA ARG A 119 0.79 3.19 -0.92
C ARG A 119 0.46 4.59 -0.49
N HIS A 120 0.87 4.98 0.72
CA HIS A 120 0.71 6.36 1.19
C HIS A 120 1.78 7.30 0.66
N ARG A 121 2.92 6.77 0.22
CA ARG A 121 4.04 7.56 -0.33
C ARG A 121 4.24 7.24 -1.80
N ARG A 122 4.74 8.23 -2.54
CA ARG A 122 5.13 8.08 -3.94
C ARG A 122 6.12 6.91 -4.09
N PRO A 123 5.83 5.94 -4.96
CA PRO A 123 6.79 4.91 -5.33
C PRO A 123 8.04 5.53 -5.96
N THR A 124 9.21 5.16 -5.44
CA THR A 124 10.51 5.68 -5.92
C THR A 124 11.19 4.75 -6.92
N ARG A 125 10.76 3.49 -7.02
CA ARG A 125 11.29 2.49 -7.96
C ARG A 125 10.16 1.66 -8.59
N PRO A 126 10.33 1.20 -9.83
CA PRO A 126 9.40 0.25 -10.45
C PRO A 126 9.35 -1.04 -9.64
N GLY A 127 8.15 -1.57 -9.45
CA GLY A 127 7.91 -2.85 -8.78
C GLY A 127 7.01 -3.73 -9.65
N SER A 128 6.98 -5.03 -9.36
CA SER A 128 6.06 -5.98 -9.98
C SER A 128 5.09 -6.56 -8.96
N CYS A 129 3.97 -7.09 -9.44
CA CYS A 129 2.93 -7.68 -8.60
C CYS A 129 3.37 -9.03 -8.03
N THR A 130 3.46 -9.11 -6.70
CA THR A 130 3.81 -10.33 -5.97
C THR A 130 2.72 -11.40 -5.99
N ARG A 131 1.46 -11.02 -6.28
CA ARG A 131 0.35 -11.95 -6.48
C ARG A 131 0.39 -12.64 -7.84
N CYS A 132 0.95 -11.99 -8.86
CA CYS A 132 1.11 -12.60 -10.19
C CYS A 132 2.39 -13.44 -10.28
N SER A 133 3.48 -13.02 -9.63
CA SER A 133 4.70 -13.80 -9.51
C SER A 133 5.37 -13.51 -8.17
N ARG A 134 5.87 -14.55 -7.50
CA ARG A 134 6.65 -14.40 -6.26
C ARG A 134 8.00 -13.72 -6.49
N THR A 135 8.53 -13.77 -7.71
CA THR A 135 9.76 -13.10 -8.12
C THR A 135 9.45 -11.86 -8.97
N PHE A 136 10.43 -10.99 -9.14
CA PHE A 136 10.26 -9.81 -9.99
C PHE A 136 9.99 -10.23 -11.43
N SER A 137 8.88 -9.77 -12.01
CA SER A 137 8.52 -10.04 -13.40
C SER A 137 8.16 -8.75 -14.13
N ARG A 138 8.82 -8.54 -15.28
CA ARG A 138 8.57 -7.40 -16.16
C ARG A 138 7.17 -7.42 -16.75
N GLU A 139 6.57 -8.60 -16.86
CA GLU A 139 5.19 -8.79 -17.32
C GLU A 139 4.15 -8.35 -16.30
N HIS A 140 4.56 -8.20 -15.04
CA HIS A 140 3.68 -7.85 -13.94
C HIS A 140 4.04 -6.50 -13.31
N LEU A 141 4.72 -5.63 -14.05
CA LEU A 141 5.06 -4.27 -13.63
C LEU A 141 3.82 -3.52 -13.14
N LEU A 142 3.96 -2.93 -11.97
CA LEU A 142 2.97 -2.09 -11.33
C LEU A 142 2.99 -0.71 -11.94
N THR A 143 1.81 -0.14 -11.98
CA THR A 143 1.56 1.13 -12.62
C THR A 143 0.69 1.97 -11.72
N TRP A 144 1.07 3.24 -11.60
CA TRP A 144 0.65 4.07 -10.48
C TRP A 144 -0.22 5.23 -10.93
N THR A 145 -1.29 5.46 -10.17
CA THR A 145 -2.02 6.74 -10.15
C THR A 145 -1.86 7.37 -8.76
N HIS A 146 -2.05 8.68 -8.69
CA HIS A 146 -2.13 9.43 -7.44
C HIS A 146 -3.53 10.04 -7.35
N ARG A 147 -4.33 9.59 -6.37
CA ARG A 147 -5.73 9.99 -6.20
C ARG A 147 -6.56 9.85 -7.48
N GLY A 148 -6.35 8.74 -8.20
CA GLY A 148 -7.02 8.47 -9.48
C GLY A 148 -6.42 9.18 -10.70
N THR A 149 -5.53 10.16 -10.52
CA THR A 149 -4.91 10.90 -11.61
C THR A 149 -3.58 10.26 -12.06
N VAL A 150 -3.34 10.25 -13.36
CA VAL A 150 -2.03 9.90 -13.93
C VAL A 150 -1.04 11.05 -13.67
N VAL A 151 0.07 10.73 -13.02
CA VAL A 151 1.15 11.69 -12.71
C VAL A 151 2.50 11.12 -13.16
N PRO A 152 3.49 11.94 -13.53
CA PRO A 152 4.83 11.45 -13.82
C PRO A 152 5.48 10.94 -12.56
N MET A 153 6.24 9.85 -12.70
CA MET A 153 6.91 9.19 -11.58
C MET A 153 8.26 9.84 -11.23
N GLY A 154 8.84 10.62 -12.16
CA GLY A 154 10.09 11.35 -12.01
C GLY A 154 11.25 10.65 -12.74
N GLU A 155 12.30 11.41 -13.07
CA GLU A 155 13.37 10.94 -13.96
C GLU A 155 14.09 9.69 -13.47
N ALA A 156 14.39 9.61 -12.17
CA ALA A 156 15.06 8.45 -11.58
C ALA A 156 14.21 7.17 -11.69
N TYR A 157 12.89 7.29 -11.50
CA TYR A 157 11.95 6.19 -11.69
C TYR A 157 11.90 5.79 -13.17
N ASP A 158 11.79 6.77 -14.06
CA ASP A 158 11.68 6.57 -15.50
C ASP A 158 12.95 5.94 -16.09
N ALA A 159 14.13 6.33 -15.59
CA ALA A 159 15.41 5.72 -15.96
C ALA A 159 15.51 4.27 -15.46
N ALA A 160 15.10 4.00 -14.22
CA ALA A 160 15.05 2.63 -13.70
C ALA A 160 14.07 1.76 -14.50
N LEU A 161 12.91 2.31 -14.85
CA LEU A 161 11.92 1.61 -15.67
C LEU A 161 12.47 1.29 -17.06
N ARG A 162 13.10 2.24 -17.73
CA ARG A 162 13.77 2.01 -19.02
C ARG A 162 14.77 0.87 -18.95
N ARG A 163 15.68 0.90 -17.98
CA ARG A 163 16.65 -0.20 -17.77
C ARG A 163 15.99 -1.57 -17.59
N ILE A 164 14.88 -1.65 -16.87
CA ILE A 164 14.13 -2.91 -16.69
C ILE A 164 13.51 -3.38 -18.01
N LEU A 165 12.98 -2.47 -18.81
CA LEU A 165 12.34 -2.79 -20.09
C LEU A 165 13.36 -3.14 -21.18
N ASP A 166 14.51 -2.48 -21.18
CA ASP A 166 15.55 -2.60 -22.20
C ASP A 166 16.52 -3.76 -21.93
N ALA A 167 16.53 -4.30 -20.71
CA ALA A 167 17.36 -5.46 -20.39
C ALA A 167 16.98 -6.67 -21.29
N PRO A 168 17.90 -7.55 -21.68
CA PRO A 168 17.57 -8.75 -22.43
C PRO A 168 16.70 -9.70 -21.60
N ASP A 169 15.79 -10.42 -22.26
CA ASP A 169 14.86 -11.36 -21.65
C ASP A 169 15.50 -12.76 -21.62
N PRO A 170 15.71 -13.40 -20.45
CA PRO A 170 16.31 -14.73 -20.40
C PRO A 170 15.37 -15.86 -20.86
N GLY A 171 14.12 -15.59 -21.24
CA GLY A 171 13.25 -16.62 -21.81
C GLY A 171 11.96 -16.07 -22.39
N ARG A 172 11.88 -15.96 -23.72
CA ARG A 172 10.64 -15.60 -24.42
C ARG A 172 10.31 -16.61 -25.52
N SER A 173 9.39 -17.53 -25.21
CA SER A 173 8.53 -18.19 -26.20
C SER A 173 7.15 -17.51 -26.21
N ALA A 174 6.61 -17.32 -27.41
CA ALA A 174 5.44 -16.49 -27.71
C ALA A 174 4.10 -17.21 -27.47
N ALA A 175 3.07 -16.46 -27.04
CA ALA A 175 1.66 -16.77 -27.33
C ALA A 175 0.70 -15.59 -27.12
N GLY A 176 -0.20 -15.39 -28.10
CA GLY A 176 -1.63 -15.03 -27.91
C GLY A 176 -2.03 -13.54 -27.86
N ALA A 177 -2.76 -13.08 -28.88
CA ALA A 177 -3.42 -11.76 -28.97
C ALA A 177 -4.88 -11.78 -28.48
N PRO A 178 -5.46 -10.62 -28.07
CA PRO A 178 -6.56 -10.04 -28.88
C PRO A 178 -6.60 -8.48 -28.99
N ALA A 179 -7.27 -8.02 -30.07
CA ALA A 179 -7.76 -6.69 -30.51
C ALA A 179 -6.80 -5.46 -30.51
N PRO A 180 -6.95 -4.48 -31.44
CA PRO A 180 -5.89 -3.55 -31.84
C PRO A 180 -5.82 -2.35 -30.90
N ALA A 181 -5.42 -2.60 -29.66
CA ALA A 181 -4.91 -1.54 -28.81
C ALA A 181 -3.57 -1.04 -29.39
N PRO A 182 -3.20 0.25 -29.22
CA PRO A 182 -2.08 0.84 -29.92
C PRO A 182 -0.81 0.02 -29.80
N ARG A 183 -0.17 -0.22 -30.95
CA ARG A 183 1.04 -1.03 -31.03
C ARG A 183 2.17 -0.33 -30.27
N VAL A 184 3.12 -1.11 -29.75
CA VAL A 184 4.38 -0.52 -29.30
C VAL A 184 5.01 0.25 -30.46
N GLY A 185 5.40 1.49 -30.22
CA GLY A 185 5.84 2.46 -31.23
C GLY A 185 4.72 3.34 -31.81
N GLN A 186 3.45 3.04 -31.58
CA GLN A 186 2.32 3.84 -32.07
C GLN A 186 2.11 5.09 -31.21
N ARG A 187 1.64 6.17 -31.83
CA ARG A 187 1.20 7.39 -31.14
C ARG A 187 -0.21 7.20 -30.57
N ALA A 188 -0.43 7.74 -29.38
CA ALA A 188 -1.74 7.67 -28.72
C ALA A 188 -1.96 8.91 -27.85
N ARG A 189 -3.23 9.30 -27.70
CA ARG A 189 -3.71 10.46 -26.94
C ARG A 189 -4.25 10.02 -25.59
N ILE A 190 -3.92 10.75 -24.54
CA ILE A 190 -4.50 10.54 -23.21
C ILE A 190 -5.87 11.22 -23.13
N VAL A 191 -6.92 10.48 -22.77
CA VAL A 191 -8.29 11.01 -22.61
C VAL A 191 -8.69 11.17 -21.13
N ALA A 192 -7.84 10.73 -20.19
CA ALA A 192 -8.07 10.98 -18.76
C ALA A 192 -8.08 12.47 -18.44
N ALA A 193 -9.04 12.88 -17.62
CA ALA A 193 -9.13 14.23 -17.08
C ALA A 193 -7.87 14.61 -16.28
N GLY A 194 -7.45 15.87 -16.41
CA GLY A 194 -6.30 16.43 -15.72
C GLY A 194 -5.25 17.00 -16.68
N ARG A 195 -4.07 17.32 -16.15
CA ARG A 195 -3.03 18.09 -16.90
C ARG A 195 -2.48 17.40 -18.16
N TYR A 196 -2.79 16.12 -18.35
CA TYR A 196 -2.38 15.33 -19.51
C TYR A 196 -3.51 15.03 -20.48
N GLN A 197 -4.72 15.52 -20.23
CA GLN A 197 -5.82 15.36 -21.16
C GLN A 197 -5.45 15.96 -22.52
N GLY A 198 -5.66 15.19 -23.59
CA GLY A 198 -5.30 15.56 -24.96
C GLY A 198 -3.83 15.39 -25.33
N VAL A 199 -2.96 15.03 -24.38
CA VAL A 199 -1.52 14.90 -24.65
C VAL A 199 -1.24 13.63 -25.44
N VAL A 200 -0.43 13.78 -26.50
CA VAL A 200 -0.02 12.70 -27.39
C VAL A 200 1.39 12.22 -27.02
N GLY A 201 1.56 10.91 -26.95
CA GLY A 201 2.87 10.28 -26.76
C GLY A 201 3.03 9.00 -27.55
N THR A 202 4.19 8.36 -27.42
CA THR A 202 4.50 7.09 -28.09
C THR A 202 4.38 5.93 -27.12
N VAL A 203 3.64 4.90 -27.49
CA VAL A 203 3.48 3.70 -26.68
C VAL A 203 4.79 2.94 -26.61
N LEU A 204 5.40 2.87 -25.43
CA LEU A 204 6.63 2.11 -25.18
C LEU A 204 6.35 0.64 -24.90
N LYS A 205 5.23 0.36 -24.25
CA LYS A 205 4.83 -0.99 -23.90
C LYS A 205 3.34 -1.07 -23.72
N ARG A 206 2.74 -2.10 -24.32
CA ARG A 206 1.41 -2.59 -23.97
C ARG A 206 1.54 -3.60 -22.83
N GLY A 207 1.02 -3.24 -21.65
CA GLY A 207 0.77 -4.22 -20.58
C GLY A 207 -0.53 -4.98 -20.86
N ARG A 208 -1.03 -5.78 -19.92
CA ARG A 208 -2.34 -6.44 -20.10
C ARG A 208 -3.55 -5.55 -19.74
N THR A 209 -3.36 -4.43 -19.04
CA THR A 209 -4.46 -3.51 -18.62
C THR A 209 -4.20 -2.02 -18.87
N ARG A 210 -3.05 -1.67 -19.46
CA ARG A 210 -2.56 -0.29 -19.59
C ARG A 210 -1.37 -0.14 -20.54
N PHE A 211 -1.04 1.10 -20.87
CA PHE A 211 0.12 1.48 -21.66
C PHE A 211 1.15 2.27 -20.86
N HIS A 212 2.42 2.09 -21.23
CA HIS A 212 3.48 3.04 -20.87
C HIS A 212 3.69 3.96 -22.06
N LEU A 213 3.52 5.26 -21.85
CA LEU A 213 3.50 6.28 -22.90
C LEU A 213 4.65 7.26 -22.68
N ARG A 214 5.54 7.39 -23.66
CA ARG A 214 6.58 8.42 -23.65
C ARG A 214 6.00 9.75 -24.12
N VAL A 215 6.09 10.77 -23.27
CA VAL A 215 5.60 12.12 -23.52
C VAL A 215 6.70 13.11 -23.13
N ARG A 216 7.21 13.88 -24.09
CA ARG A 216 8.17 14.98 -23.85
C ARG A 216 9.33 14.59 -22.91
N GLY A 217 9.93 13.42 -23.14
CA GLY A 217 11.06 12.91 -22.34
C GLY A 217 10.71 12.17 -21.04
N GLN A 218 9.44 12.19 -20.60
CA GLN A 218 8.95 11.50 -19.41
C GLN A 218 8.14 10.25 -19.79
N VAL A 219 8.05 9.29 -18.89
CA VAL A 219 7.20 8.10 -19.07
C VAL A 219 5.94 8.25 -18.23
N LEU A 220 4.82 8.43 -18.92
CA LEU A 220 3.50 8.33 -18.33
C LEU A 220 3.02 6.89 -18.38
N THR A 221 2.10 6.60 -17.48
CA THR A 221 1.56 5.29 -17.25
C THR A 221 0.05 5.42 -17.27
N VAL A 222 -0.59 4.88 -18.29
CA VAL A 222 -1.97 5.26 -18.66
C VAL A 222 -2.83 4.00 -18.79
N PRO A 223 -3.89 3.84 -17.99
CA PRO A 223 -4.87 2.75 -18.16
C PRO A 223 -5.41 2.69 -19.58
N PHE A 224 -5.79 1.50 -20.06
CA PHE A 224 -6.33 1.35 -21.42
C PHE A 224 -7.55 2.22 -21.70
N ALA A 225 -8.48 2.28 -20.76
CA ALA A 225 -9.68 3.13 -20.87
C ALA A 225 -9.37 4.63 -20.97
N MET A 226 -8.12 5.03 -20.70
CA MET A 226 -7.67 6.41 -20.66
C MET A 226 -6.72 6.76 -21.82
N LEU A 227 -6.56 5.86 -22.80
CA LEU A 227 -5.69 6.06 -23.94
C LEU A 227 -6.39 5.73 -25.26
N GLU A 228 -6.39 6.70 -26.17
CA GLU A 228 -6.96 6.61 -27.51
C GLU A 228 -5.83 6.48 -28.55
N PRO A 229 -5.79 5.42 -29.39
CA PRO A 229 -4.81 5.32 -30.48
C PRO A 229 -5.01 6.44 -31.51
N LEU A 230 -3.91 6.95 -32.06
CA LEU A 230 -3.97 7.81 -33.25
C LEU A 230 -3.59 6.97 -34.47
N ASP A 231 -4.39 7.08 -35.53
CA ASP A 231 -4.11 6.44 -36.81
C ASP A 231 -2.91 7.09 -37.50
N ARG A 232 -2.18 6.29 -38.28
CA ARG A 232 -1.09 6.79 -39.11
C ARG A 232 -1.74 7.50 -40.30
N SER A 233 -1.52 8.81 -40.41
CA SER A 233 -1.62 9.51 -41.70
C SER A 233 -0.55 9.01 -42.64
#